data_AF-A0AA49JBM6-F1
#
_entry.id   AF-A0AA49JBM6-F1
#
_cell.length_a   1.000
_cell.length_b   1.000
_cell.length_c   1.000
_cell.angle_alpha   90.00
_cell.angle_beta   90.00
_cell.angle_gamma   90.00
#
_symmetry.space_group_name_H-M   'P 1'
#
loop_
_entity.id
_entity.type
_entity.pdbx_description
1 polymer ?
#
loop_
_entity_poly.entity_id
_entity_poly.type
_entity_poly.pdbx_seq_one_letter_code
_entity_poly.pdbx_strand_id
1 'polypeptide(L)'
;MKNYYYTLACAIMAFGLISCSGNENKETTEQTTAKEEAPKKVDAVSIWDGISVRKEPSSDGKWISSISLGEKVLMTGKTAVDSSEDNREYVEIKLGDDKQGWVVSGFVVEGTAVAAVREAQIFKRPDLLTKTDKSFNPMDVLALIDTKDEWVEVKGKRQGDKWFSSGWVKRTDLSDNEVDIAVAVYAQKALAIEEEEKRIEAIQEILENESFTSSQFMVDLKDELNDLNSDEEELMAEPTEEMDSVEMEEEVAETEEVMSE
;
A
#
# COMPACT_ATOMS: atom_id res chain seq x y z
N MET A 1 2.44 -23.69 -30.59
CA MET A 1 1.47 -24.47 -31.39
C MET A 1 0.19 -23.65 -31.48
N LYS A 2 -0.19 -23.26 -32.71
CA LYS A 2 -1.39 -22.49 -33.03
C LYS A 2 -2.55 -23.47 -33.23
N ASN A 3 -3.66 -23.27 -32.55
CA ASN A 3 -4.93 -23.93 -32.88
C ASN A 3 -5.99 -22.86 -33.15
N TYR A 4 -6.28 -22.68 -34.45
CA TYR A 4 -7.46 -22.03 -35.01
C TYR A 4 -8.34 -23.13 -35.59
N TYR A 5 -9.66 -23.12 -35.33
CA TYR A 5 -10.75 -23.63 -36.20
C TYR A 5 -12.07 -23.00 -35.66
N TYR A 6 -12.74 -22.09 -36.41
CA TYR A 6 -13.88 -22.31 -37.33
C TYR A 6 -15.03 -23.08 -36.67
N THR A 7 -16.32 -22.70 -36.66
CA THR A 7 -17.23 -22.02 -37.60
C THR A 7 -18.59 -21.92 -36.88
N LEU A 8 -19.43 -20.91 -37.17
CA LEU A 8 -20.77 -21.11 -37.79
C LEU A 8 -21.58 -19.79 -37.71
N ALA A 9 -21.87 -19.25 -38.89
CA ALA A 9 -22.79 -18.15 -39.11
C ALA A 9 -24.23 -18.68 -39.14
N CYS A 10 -25.16 -17.99 -38.49
CA CYS A 10 -26.59 -18.08 -38.77
C CYS A 10 -27.14 -16.68 -39.03
N ALA A 11 -27.52 -16.48 -40.29
CA ALA A 11 -28.12 -15.28 -40.83
C ALA A 11 -29.65 -15.42 -40.88
N ILE A 12 -30.32 -14.30 -40.57
CA ILE A 12 -31.59 -13.80 -41.14
C ILE A 12 -32.86 -14.64 -40.91
N MET A 13 -33.81 -14.04 -40.19
CA MET A 13 -35.21 -14.05 -40.63
C MET A 13 -35.91 -12.75 -40.20
N ALA A 14 -36.11 -11.87 -41.18
CA ALA A 14 -37.02 -10.73 -41.09
C ALA A 14 -38.45 -11.21 -41.41
N PHE A 15 -39.40 -10.94 -40.52
CA PHE A 15 -40.83 -11.03 -40.82
C PHE A 15 -41.46 -9.64 -40.75
N GLY A 16 -42.18 -9.31 -41.82
CA GLY A 16 -42.79 -8.01 -42.05
C GLY A 16 -44.15 -7.81 -41.39
N LEU A 17 -44.41 -6.52 -41.15
CA LEU A 17 -45.65 -5.76 -41.29
C LEU A 17 -47.00 -6.46 -41.05
N ILE A 18 -47.68 -6.02 -39.98
CA ILE A 18 -49.14 -5.90 -39.95
C ILE A 18 -49.52 -4.46 -39.59
N SER A 19 -50.47 -3.97 -40.37
CA SER A 19 -51.06 -2.64 -40.43
C SER A 19 -52.32 -2.53 -39.56
N CYS A 20 -52.69 -1.29 -39.24
CA CYS A 20 -53.97 -0.80 -38.67
C CYS A 20 -54.18 -1.12 -37.17
N SER A 21 -54.64 -0.21 -36.30
CA SER A 21 -55.56 0.92 -36.46
C SER A 21 -55.43 1.87 -35.27
N GLY A 22 -55.76 3.14 -35.49
CA GLY A 22 -55.60 4.20 -34.50
C GLY A 22 -56.49 4.04 -33.27
N ASN A 23 -55.95 4.49 -32.15
CA ASN A 23 -56.73 5.17 -31.13
C ASN A 23 -55.82 6.19 -30.42
N GLU A 24 -56.27 7.43 -30.36
CA GLU A 24 -55.61 8.52 -29.65
C GLU A 24 -55.60 8.20 -28.16
N ASN A 25 -54.42 8.08 -27.56
CA ASN A 25 -54.25 8.32 -26.14
C ASN A 25 -52.95 9.09 -25.94
N LYS A 26 -53.09 10.40 -25.69
CA LYS A 26 -52.00 11.28 -25.26
C LYS A 26 -51.58 10.85 -23.85
N GLU A 27 -50.67 9.89 -23.77
CA GLU A 27 -49.82 9.79 -22.60
C GLU A 27 -48.85 10.96 -22.65
N THR A 28 -49.10 11.92 -21.76
CA THR A 28 -48.12 12.91 -21.34
C THR A 28 -46.92 12.16 -20.80
N THR A 29 -45.91 11.96 -21.65
CA THR A 29 -44.56 11.60 -21.22
C THR A 29 -44.06 12.79 -20.42
N GLU A 30 -44.23 12.73 -19.10
CA GLU A 30 -43.44 13.53 -18.18
C GLU A 30 -41.98 13.16 -18.44
N GLN A 31 -41.29 14.03 -19.17
CA GLN A 31 -39.85 14.11 -19.17
C GLN A 31 -39.43 14.39 -17.73
N THR A 32 -39.21 13.32 -16.97
CA THR A 32 -38.40 13.35 -15.75
C THR A 32 -37.07 13.94 -16.15
N THR A 33 -36.93 15.23 -15.93
CA THR A 33 -35.67 15.94 -16.04
C THR A 33 -34.82 15.32 -14.93
N ALA A 34 -33.94 14.39 -15.29
CA ALA A 34 -32.93 13.87 -14.40
C ALA A 34 -32.14 15.08 -13.92
N LYS A 35 -32.46 15.55 -12.72
CA LYS A 35 -31.68 16.54 -12.00
C LYS A 35 -30.34 15.86 -11.76
N GLU A 36 -29.36 16.19 -12.60
CA GLU A 36 -27.97 15.80 -12.42
C GLU A 36 -27.56 16.29 -11.03
N GLU A 37 -27.55 15.36 -10.06
CA GLU A 37 -27.09 15.66 -8.72
C GLU A 37 -25.62 16.03 -8.82
N ALA A 38 -25.29 17.23 -8.34
CA ALA A 38 -23.92 17.68 -8.31
C ALA A 38 -23.06 16.62 -7.59
N PRO A 39 -21.87 16.28 -8.13
CA PRO A 39 -21.04 15.24 -7.56
C PRO A 39 -20.73 15.55 -6.09
N LYS A 40 -21.01 14.57 -5.23
CA LYS A 40 -20.84 14.70 -3.78
C LYS A 40 -19.35 14.70 -3.45
N LYS A 41 -18.89 15.73 -2.75
CA LYS A 41 -17.51 15.78 -2.23
C LYS A 41 -17.42 14.98 -0.94
N VAL A 42 -16.37 14.17 -0.82
CA VAL A 42 -16.17 13.26 0.31
C VAL A 42 -14.69 13.23 0.69
N ASP A 43 -14.44 13.16 2.00
CA ASP A 43 -13.08 12.97 2.52
C ASP A 43 -12.60 11.56 2.20
N ALA A 44 -11.34 11.47 1.80
CA ALA A 44 -10.71 10.23 1.42
C ALA A 44 -9.25 10.21 1.85
N VAL A 45 -8.67 9.02 1.80
CA VAL A 45 -7.29 8.77 2.16
C VAL A 45 -6.59 7.95 1.08
N SER A 46 -5.33 8.25 0.86
CA SER A 46 -4.45 7.43 0.05
C SER A 46 -4.03 6.17 0.80
N ILE A 47 -4.24 5.00 0.19
CA ILE A 47 -3.80 3.70 0.73
C ILE A 47 -2.55 3.17 0.00
N TRP A 48 -1.87 4.02 -0.77
CA TRP A 48 -0.64 3.67 -1.48
C TRP A 48 0.34 4.85 -1.51
N ASP A 49 1.64 4.57 -1.42
CA ASP A 49 2.65 5.63 -1.43
C ASP A 49 3.05 6.05 -2.85
N GLY A 50 3.24 7.34 -3.07
CA GLY A 50 3.74 7.89 -4.32
C GLY A 50 2.76 7.84 -5.50
N ILE A 51 1.45 7.84 -5.26
CA ILE A 51 0.46 7.80 -6.33
C ILE A 51 0.56 9.07 -7.17
N SER A 52 0.68 8.95 -8.49
CA SER A 52 0.73 10.10 -9.39
C SER A 52 -0.61 10.82 -9.49
N VAL A 53 -0.61 12.14 -9.28
CA VAL A 53 -1.70 13.06 -9.58
C VAL A 53 -1.46 13.69 -10.95
N ARG A 54 -2.42 13.55 -11.85
CA ARG A 54 -2.30 13.99 -13.25
C ARG A 54 -3.36 15.02 -13.61
N LYS A 55 -3.07 15.85 -14.61
CA LYS A 55 -4.00 16.89 -15.07
C LYS A 55 -5.20 16.32 -15.83
N GLU A 56 -5.00 15.18 -16.49
CA GLU A 56 -6.02 14.44 -17.23
C GLU A 56 -6.14 13.00 -16.68
N PRO A 57 -7.32 12.36 -16.75
CA PRO A 57 -7.55 10.99 -16.28
C PRO A 57 -6.99 9.96 -17.26
N SER A 58 -5.67 9.94 -17.43
CA SER A 58 -4.94 9.03 -18.29
C SER A 58 -3.50 8.85 -17.81
N SER A 59 -2.87 7.71 -18.12
CA SER A 59 -1.45 7.46 -17.81
C SER A 59 -0.51 8.41 -18.55
N ASP A 60 -0.90 8.90 -19.73
CA ASP A 60 -0.16 9.91 -20.49
C ASP A 60 -0.46 11.35 -20.05
N GLY A 61 -1.43 11.53 -19.14
CA GLY A 61 -1.80 12.84 -18.60
C GLY A 61 -0.63 13.53 -17.91
N LYS A 62 -0.54 14.85 -18.01
CA LYS A 62 0.61 15.59 -17.44
C LYS A 62 0.67 15.39 -15.92
N TRP A 63 1.82 14.96 -15.40
CA TRP A 63 2.06 14.86 -13.96
C TRP A 63 2.01 16.24 -13.28
N ILE A 64 1.34 16.32 -12.13
CA ILE A 64 1.20 17.51 -11.30
C ILE A 64 1.93 17.33 -9.97
N SER A 65 1.68 16.21 -9.28
CA SER A 65 2.21 15.92 -7.95
C SER A 65 2.08 14.42 -7.63
N SER A 66 2.46 14.03 -6.42
CA SER A 66 2.28 12.68 -5.89
C SER A 66 1.60 12.72 -4.52
N ILE A 67 0.88 11.67 -4.18
CA ILE A 67 0.22 11.50 -2.88
C ILE A 67 0.97 10.48 -2.06
N SER A 68 1.21 10.78 -0.79
CA SER A 68 1.82 9.84 0.16
C SER A 68 0.79 8.87 0.75
N LEU A 69 1.26 7.72 1.23
CA LEU A 69 0.43 6.80 2.02
C LEU A 69 -0.14 7.53 3.24
N GLY A 70 -1.43 7.36 3.54
CA GLY A 70 -2.11 7.99 4.67
C GLY A 70 -2.47 9.47 4.46
N GLU A 71 -2.08 10.10 3.35
CA GLU A 71 -2.41 11.49 3.07
C GLU A 71 -3.92 11.67 2.86
N LYS A 72 -4.48 12.70 3.51
CA LYS A 72 -5.89 13.09 3.40
C LYS A 72 -6.11 13.88 2.11
N VAL A 73 -7.15 13.51 1.36
CA VAL A 73 -7.55 14.19 0.12
C VAL A 73 -9.06 14.37 0.09
N LEU A 74 -9.52 15.32 -0.73
CA LEU A 74 -10.95 15.52 -0.97
C LEU A 74 -11.31 14.97 -2.34
N MET A 75 -12.10 13.89 -2.41
CA MET A 75 -12.66 13.42 -3.66
C MET A 75 -13.77 14.38 -4.11
N THR A 76 -13.71 14.79 -5.37
CA THR A 76 -14.66 15.78 -5.92
C THR A 76 -15.98 15.16 -6.39
N GLY A 77 -16.02 13.82 -6.48
CA GLY A 77 -17.11 13.02 -7.03
C GLY A 77 -17.10 12.89 -8.56
N LYS A 78 -16.15 13.51 -9.27
CA LYS A 78 -15.95 13.24 -10.70
C LYS A 78 -15.13 11.95 -10.90
N THR A 79 -15.57 11.15 -11.85
CA THR A 79 -14.91 9.92 -12.26
C THR A 79 -14.70 9.92 -13.77
N ALA A 80 -13.70 9.16 -14.22
CA ALA A 80 -13.41 8.96 -15.64
C ALA A 80 -12.81 7.57 -15.85
N VAL A 81 -12.95 7.04 -17.06
CA VAL A 81 -12.38 5.75 -17.46
C VAL A 81 -11.47 5.98 -18.65
N ASP A 82 -10.20 5.58 -18.53
CA ASP A 82 -9.27 5.55 -19.64
C ASP A 82 -9.42 4.22 -20.40
N SER A 83 -10.22 4.25 -21.47
CA SER A 83 -10.42 3.08 -22.33
C SER A 83 -9.17 2.65 -23.11
N SER A 84 -8.13 3.49 -23.17
CA SER A 84 -6.87 3.14 -23.85
C SER A 84 -5.97 2.22 -23.02
N GLU A 85 -6.23 2.10 -21.71
CA GLU A 85 -5.39 1.34 -20.78
C GLU A 85 -6.25 0.45 -19.86
N ASP A 86 -6.75 -0.66 -20.41
CA ASP A 86 -7.52 -1.68 -19.68
C ASP A 86 -8.72 -1.13 -18.87
N ASN A 87 -9.38 -0.10 -19.41
CA ASN A 87 -10.48 0.61 -18.74
C ASN A 87 -10.11 1.08 -17.33
N ARG A 88 -8.89 1.58 -17.15
CA ARG A 88 -8.43 2.09 -15.86
C ARG A 88 -9.32 3.24 -15.40
N GLU A 89 -9.82 3.12 -14.17
CA GLU A 89 -10.68 4.11 -13.55
C GLU A 89 -9.87 5.19 -12.82
N TYR A 90 -10.34 6.43 -12.96
CA TYR A 90 -9.78 7.60 -12.31
C TYR A 90 -10.85 8.34 -11.51
N VAL A 91 -10.42 8.97 -10.42
CA VAL A 91 -11.20 9.91 -9.62
C VAL A 91 -10.47 11.24 -9.57
N GLU A 92 -11.23 12.34 -9.65
CA GLU A 92 -10.66 13.68 -9.47
C GLU A 92 -10.67 14.04 -7.98
N ILE A 93 -9.50 14.47 -7.48
CA ILE A 93 -9.27 14.83 -6.09
C ILE A 93 -8.77 16.26 -5.96
N LYS A 94 -8.81 16.78 -4.73
CA LYS A 94 -8.15 18.01 -4.29
C LYS A 94 -7.20 17.69 -3.12
N LEU A 95 -5.96 18.13 -3.22
CA LEU A 95 -4.92 17.98 -2.20
C LEU A 95 -5.02 19.09 -1.15
N GLY A 96 -4.28 18.92 -0.03
CA GLY A 96 -4.21 19.90 1.06
C GLY A 96 -3.59 21.25 0.65
N ASP A 97 -2.80 21.28 -0.43
CA ASP A 97 -2.22 22.49 -1.03
C ASP A 97 -3.10 23.14 -2.12
N ASP A 98 -4.38 22.76 -2.14
CA ASP A 98 -5.41 23.17 -3.11
C ASP A 98 -5.21 22.70 -4.56
N LYS A 99 -4.14 21.96 -4.90
CA LYS A 99 -4.00 21.38 -6.24
C LYS A 99 -5.09 20.36 -6.51
N GLN A 100 -5.53 20.30 -7.76
CA GLN A 100 -6.55 19.36 -8.24
C GLN A 100 -6.02 18.54 -9.40
N GLY A 101 -6.42 17.28 -9.44
CA GLY A 101 -6.06 16.37 -10.52
C GLY A 101 -6.66 14.99 -10.35
N TRP A 102 -6.28 14.10 -11.25
CA TRP A 102 -6.82 12.76 -11.40
C TRP A 102 -5.84 11.73 -10.87
N VAL A 103 -6.38 10.75 -10.16
CA VAL A 103 -5.65 9.59 -9.63
C VAL A 103 -6.40 8.32 -9.92
N VAL A 104 -5.67 7.21 -9.96
CA VAL A 104 -6.26 5.87 -10.16
C VAL A 104 -7.16 5.54 -8.97
N SER A 105 -8.43 5.20 -9.23
CA SER A 105 -9.47 5.05 -8.21
C SER A 105 -9.12 4.02 -7.14
N GLY A 106 -8.46 2.92 -7.52
CA GLY A 106 -8.13 1.82 -6.62
C GLY A 106 -7.19 2.16 -5.46
N PHE A 107 -6.51 3.31 -5.50
CA PHE A 107 -5.52 3.72 -4.50
C PHE A 107 -5.99 4.81 -3.53
N VAL A 108 -7.21 5.32 -3.72
CA VAL A 108 -7.84 6.31 -2.83
C VAL A 108 -9.16 5.75 -2.34
N VAL A 109 -9.42 5.88 -1.04
CA VAL A 109 -10.59 5.29 -0.38
C VAL A 109 -11.30 6.35 0.43
N GLU A 110 -12.62 6.46 0.27
CA GLU A 110 -13.46 7.28 1.14
C GLU A 110 -13.30 6.83 2.60
N GLY A 111 -12.95 7.76 3.48
CA GLY A 111 -12.62 7.41 4.86
C GLY A 111 -11.53 8.28 5.46
N THR A 112 -11.04 7.86 6.62
CA THR A 112 -9.99 8.57 7.38
C THR A 112 -8.78 7.68 7.60
N ALA A 113 -7.59 8.26 7.52
CA ALA A 113 -6.34 7.57 7.83
C ALA A 113 -6.29 7.13 9.30
N VAL A 114 -5.81 5.91 9.54
CA VAL A 114 -5.51 5.37 10.87
C VAL A 114 -4.24 4.52 10.79
N ALA A 115 -3.52 4.40 11.90
CA ALA A 115 -2.38 3.49 12.05
C ALA A 115 -2.72 2.36 13.01
N ALA A 116 -2.32 1.14 12.70
CA ALA A 116 -2.40 0.02 13.64
C ALA A 116 -1.34 0.18 14.73
N VAL A 117 -1.76 0.26 15.99
CA VAL A 117 -0.84 0.53 17.12
C VAL A 117 -0.28 -0.75 17.74
N ARG A 118 -0.84 -1.88 17.32
CA ARG A 118 -0.51 -3.24 17.70
C ARG A 118 -1.03 -4.15 16.58
N GLU A 119 -0.82 -5.45 16.71
CA GLU A 119 -1.44 -6.41 15.79
C GLU A 119 -2.98 -6.25 15.81
N ALA A 120 -3.55 -5.91 14.65
CA ALA A 120 -4.98 -5.73 14.50
C ALA A 120 -5.57 -6.93 13.74
N GLN A 121 -6.19 -7.84 14.49
CA GLN A 121 -6.81 -9.05 13.95
C GLN A 121 -7.99 -8.72 13.02
N ILE A 122 -7.99 -9.27 11.81
CA ILE A 122 -9.07 -9.06 10.83
C ILE A 122 -10.20 -10.08 11.03
N PHE A 123 -11.43 -9.59 11.01
CA PHE A 123 -12.67 -10.36 11.07
C PHE A 123 -13.52 -10.11 9.82
N LYS A 124 -14.26 -11.13 9.37
CA LYS A 124 -15.15 -10.99 8.19
C LYS A 124 -16.39 -10.14 8.48
N ARG A 125 -16.79 -10.07 9.75
CA ARG A 125 -17.93 -9.31 10.27
C ARG A 125 -17.52 -8.70 11.61
N PRO A 126 -18.24 -7.69 12.13
CA PRO A 126 -18.02 -7.13 13.46
C PRO A 126 -18.51 -8.10 14.55
N ASP A 127 -17.88 -9.28 14.60
CA ASP A 127 -18.24 -10.41 15.44
C ASP A 127 -17.00 -11.29 15.68
N LEU A 128 -16.73 -11.60 16.95
CA LEU A 128 -15.57 -12.37 17.41
C LEU A 128 -15.50 -13.79 16.81
N LEU A 129 -16.63 -14.36 16.39
CA LEU A 129 -16.70 -15.69 15.78
C LEU A 129 -16.28 -15.71 14.31
N THR A 130 -16.00 -14.55 13.72
CA THR A 130 -15.64 -14.44 12.29
C THR A 130 -14.17 -14.11 12.05
N LYS A 131 -13.33 -14.46 13.04
CA LYS A 131 -11.86 -14.31 13.00
C LYS A 131 -11.29 -14.93 11.72
N THR A 132 -10.34 -14.23 11.10
CA THR A 132 -9.57 -14.75 9.95
C THR A 132 -8.16 -15.17 10.37
N ASP A 133 -7.39 -15.71 9.44
CA ASP A 133 -5.96 -15.99 9.57
C ASP A 133 -5.08 -14.75 9.27
N LYS A 134 -5.70 -13.58 9.08
CA LYS A 134 -5.03 -12.34 8.68
C LYS A 134 -5.10 -11.29 9.78
N SER A 135 -4.02 -10.54 9.94
CA SER A 135 -3.93 -9.34 10.78
C SER A 135 -3.19 -8.23 10.03
N PHE A 136 -3.36 -6.99 10.50
CA PHE A 136 -2.47 -5.89 10.18
C PHE A 136 -1.39 -5.80 11.27
N ASN A 137 -0.16 -5.50 10.87
CA ASN A 137 0.97 -5.35 11.77
C ASN A 137 0.95 -3.97 12.45
N PRO A 138 1.63 -3.79 13.59
CA PRO A 138 1.93 -2.46 14.10
C PRO A 138 2.51 -1.58 12.99
N MET A 139 2.15 -0.30 13.02
CA MET A 139 2.49 0.71 12.01
C MET A 139 1.86 0.51 10.63
N ASP A 140 1.04 -0.52 10.37
CA ASP A 140 0.27 -0.56 9.11
C ASP A 140 -0.69 0.64 9.05
N VAL A 141 -0.63 1.40 7.95
CA VAL A 141 -1.49 2.57 7.70
C VAL A 141 -2.69 2.15 6.86
N LEU A 142 -3.89 2.44 7.36
CA LEU A 142 -5.16 1.95 6.84
C LEU A 142 -6.14 3.10 6.62
N ALA A 143 -7.13 2.85 5.77
CA ALA A 143 -8.34 3.66 5.69
C ALA A 143 -9.41 3.08 6.61
N LEU A 144 -9.93 3.87 7.56
CA LEU A 144 -11.17 3.59 8.29
C LEU A 144 -12.36 4.01 7.42
N ILE A 145 -13.18 3.02 7.03
CA ILE A 145 -14.29 3.19 6.08
C ILE A 145 -15.63 3.28 6.81
N ASP A 146 -15.85 2.43 7.81
CA ASP A 146 -17.11 2.37 8.56
C ASP A 146 -16.86 2.07 10.04
N THR A 147 -17.85 2.38 10.89
CA THR A 147 -17.81 2.14 12.33
C THR A 147 -19.11 1.51 12.79
N LYS A 148 -19.00 0.41 13.56
CA LYS A 148 -20.11 -0.26 14.21
C LYS A 148 -19.74 -0.65 15.63
N ASP A 149 -20.26 0.10 16.60
CA ASP A 149 -19.93 -0.05 18.01
C ASP A 149 -18.40 0.06 18.24
N GLU A 150 -17.78 -1.01 18.77
CA GLU A 150 -16.34 -1.14 19.01
C GLU A 150 -15.54 -1.63 17.79
N TRP A 151 -16.23 -1.88 16.68
CA TRP A 151 -15.64 -2.39 15.45
C TRP A 151 -15.53 -1.30 14.40
N VAL A 152 -14.48 -1.38 13.61
CA VAL A 152 -14.28 -0.52 12.44
C VAL A 152 -13.94 -1.35 11.23
N GLU A 153 -14.55 -1.02 10.10
CA GLU A 153 -14.15 -1.58 8.82
C GLU A 153 -12.97 -0.78 8.29
N VAL A 154 -11.91 -1.49 7.94
CA VAL A 154 -10.67 -0.90 7.44
C VAL A 154 -10.26 -1.52 6.12
N LYS A 155 -9.53 -0.75 5.32
CA LYS A 155 -8.85 -1.23 4.11
C LYS A 155 -7.44 -0.68 4.05
N GLY A 156 -6.48 -1.54 3.73
CA GLY A 156 -5.09 -1.13 3.60
C GLY A 156 -4.21 -2.25 3.09
N LYS A 157 -2.93 -1.96 2.92
CA LYS A 157 -1.93 -2.95 2.49
C LYS A 157 -1.25 -3.50 3.73
N ARG A 158 -1.18 -4.83 3.83
CA ARG A 158 -0.40 -5.52 4.87
C ARG A 158 1.05 -5.61 4.43
N GLN A 159 1.97 -5.64 5.39
CA GLN A 159 3.36 -5.96 5.10
C GLN A 159 3.48 -7.32 4.38
N GLY A 160 4.26 -7.37 3.29
CA GLY A 160 4.44 -8.57 2.47
C GLY A 160 3.32 -8.88 1.46
N ASP A 161 2.14 -8.27 1.58
CA ASP A 161 1.06 -8.48 0.62
C ASP A 161 1.27 -7.68 -0.69
N LYS A 162 0.85 -8.28 -1.81
CA LYS A 162 0.83 -7.61 -3.12
C LYS A 162 -0.36 -6.66 -3.30
N TRP A 163 -1.44 -6.88 -2.56
CA TRP A 163 -2.71 -6.16 -2.74
C TRP A 163 -3.39 -5.85 -1.42
N PHE A 164 -4.40 -4.99 -1.46
CA PHE A 164 -5.13 -4.55 -0.28
C PHE A 164 -5.95 -5.67 0.37
N SER A 165 -5.97 -5.64 1.69
CA SER A 165 -6.89 -6.42 2.52
C SER A 165 -7.94 -5.48 3.13
N SER A 166 -9.13 -6.03 3.38
CA SER A 166 -10.25 -5.32 3.99
C SER A 166 -10.92 -6.21 5.02
N GLY A 167 -11.48 -5.60 6.07
CA GLY A 167 -12.31 -6.30 7.05
C GLY A 167 -12.50 -5.50 8.32
N TRP A 168 -13.13 -6.14 9.30
CA TRP A 168 -13.45 -5.53 10.59
C TRP A 168 -12.34 -5.78 11.59
N VAL A 169 -11.90 -4.73 12.29
CA VAL A 169 -10.93 -4.79 13.39
C VAL A 169 -11.48 -4.08 14.62
N LYS A 170 -10.87 -4.28 15.78
CA LYS A 170 -11.24 -3.54 17.00
C LYS A 170 -10.71 -2.12 16.92
N ARG A 171 -11.54 -1.13 17.29
CA ARG A 171 -11.14 0.28 17.31
C ARG A 171 -9.95 0.54 18.24
N THR A 172 -9.84 -0.23 19.33
CA THR A 172 -8.76 -0.12 20.32
C THR A 172 -7.37 -0.47 19.78
N ASP A 173 -7.30 -1.12 18.62
CA ASP A 173 -6.03 -1.54 18.00
C ASP A 173 -5.53 -0.49 17.00
N LEU A 174 -6.24 0.63 16.84
CA LEU A 174 -5.94 1.69 15.88
C LEU A 174 -5.80 3.04 16.55
N SER A 175 -4.94 3.89 15.99
CA SER A 175 -4.84 5.32 16.29
C SER A 175 -5.26 6.14 15.08
N ASP A 176 -6.03 7.19 15.31
CA ASP A 176 -6.33 8.26 14.35
C ASP A 176 -5.50 9.53 14.62
N ASN A 177 -4.51 9.46 15.51
CA ASN A 177 -3.59 10.56 15.75
C ASN A 177 -2.70 10.78 14.52
N GLU A 178 -2.65 12.02 14.03
CA GLU A 178 -1.87 12.39 12.84
C GLU A 178 -0.37 12.13 13.00
N VAL A 179 0.16 12.25 14.23
CA VAL A 179 1.57 11.99 14.55
C VAL A 179 1.87 10.49 14.50
N ASP A 180 0.98 9.65 15.02
CA ASP A 180 1.14 8.19 14.93
C ASP A 180 1.12 7.74 13.46
N ILE A 181 0.20 8.28 12.66
CA ILE A 181 0.09 7.98 11.23
C ILE A 181 1.36 8.41 10.49
N ALA A 182 1.86 9.62 10.75
CA ALA A 182 3.09 10.11 10.14
C ALA A 182 4.29 9.23 10.50
N VAL A 183 4.49 8.96 11.79
CA VAL A 183 5.60 8.10 12.26
C VAL A 183 5.51 6.70 11.67
N ALA A 184 4.31 6.12 11.60
CA ALA A 184 4.10 4.83 10.96
C ALA A 184 4.55 4.81 9.49
N VAL A 185 4.21 5.85 8.70
CA VAL A 185 4.67 5.96 7.30
C VAL A 185 6.18 6.07 7.20
N TYR A 186 6.81 6.92 8.01
CA TYR A 186 8.28 7.09 7.97
C TYR A 186 9.02 5.84 8.46
N ALA A 187 8.53 5.22 9.53
CA ALA A 187 9.07 3.98 10.06
C ALA A 187 9.01 2.85 9.03
N GLN A 188 7.88 2.66 8.35
CA GLN A 188 7.79 1.66 7.27
C GLN A 188 8.84 1.88 6.18
N LYS A 189 9.11 3.15 5.81
CA LYS A 189 10.12 3.48 4.81
C LYS A 189 11.52 3.17 5.32
N ALA A 190 11.83 3.55 6.56
CA ALA A 190 13.12 3.29 7.19
C ALA A 190 13.38 1.78 7.33
N LEU A 191 12.43 1.02 7.85
CA LEU A 191 12.54 -0.42 8.08
C LEU A 191 12.62 -1.24 6.78
N ALA A 192 12.18 -0.68 5.65
CA ALA A 192 12.30 -1.31 4.34
C ALA A 192 13.67 -1.09 3.67
N ILE A 193 14.56 -0.29 4.26
CA ILE A 193 15.93 -0.08 3.75
C ILE A 193 16.74 -1.35 3.99
N GLU A 194 17.31 -1.92 2.92
CA GLU A 194 18.11 -3.16 2.98
C GLU A 194 19.49 -2.95 3.62
N GLU A 195 20.07 -1.76 3.43
CA GLU A 195 21.40 -1.41 3.96
C GLU A 195 21.27 -0.92 5.41
N GLU A 196 21.89 -1.66 6.33
CA GLU A 196 21.70 -1.48 7.77
C GLU A 196 22.08 -0.09 8.27
N GLU A 197 23.24 0.44 7.89
CA GLU A 197 23.71 1.78 8.27
C GLU A 197 22.68 2.86 7.88
N LYS A 198 22.14 2.78 6.66
CA LYS A 198 21.10 3.71 6.18
C LYS A 198 19.77 3.53 6.89
N ARG A 199 19.43 2.31 7.28
CA ARG A 199 18.24 2.03 8.08
C ARG A 199 18.38 2.64 9.48
N ILE A 200 19.53 2.48 10.12
CA ILE A 200 19.88 3.09 11.42
C ILE A 200 19.76 4.61 11.33
N GLU A 201 20.39 5.24 10.33
CA GLU A 201 20.30 6.69 10.09
C GLU A 201 18.85 7.16 9.93
N ALA A 202 18.05 6.45 9.13
CA ALA A 202 16.65 6.79 8.89
C ALA A 202 15.79 6.66 10.15
N ILE A 203 16.03 5.65 11.00
CA ILE A 203 15.33 5.50 12.28
C ILE A 203 15.74 6.62 13.24
N GLN A 204 17.03 6.97 13.30
CA GLN A 204 17.53 8.07 14.12
C GLN A 204 16.88 9.41 13.73
N GLU A 205 16.77 9.71 12.43
CA GLU A 205 16.09 10.93 11.95
C GLU A 205 14.65 11.02 12.46
N ILE A 206 13.92 9.91 12.49
CA ILE A 206 12.55 9.86 13.02
C ILE A 206 12.55 10.13 14.53
N LEU A 207 13.48 9.52 15.27
CA LEU A 207 13.57 9.63 16.73
C LEU A 207 13.98 11.03 17.21
N GLU A 208 14.79 11.73 16.42
CA GLU A 208 15.26 13.10 16.70
C GLU A 208 14.25 14.18 16.29
N ASN A 209 13.23 13.83 15.51
CA ASN A 209 12.22 14.79 15.08
C ASN A 209 11.27 15.17 16.23
N GLU A 210 11.37 16.43 16.69
CA GLU A 210 10.54 16.96 17.79
C GLU A 210 9.03 16.83 17.54
N SER A 211 8.59 16.89 16.27
CA SER A 211 7.18 16.77 15.90
C SER A 211 6.62 15.37 16.10
N PHE A 212 7.49 14.36 16.24
CA PHE A 212 7.12 12.94 16.35
C PHE A 212 7.13 12.42 17.79
N THR A 213 7.60 13.23 18.74
CA THR A 213 7.79 12.84 20.14
C THR A 213 6.53 12.33 20.85
N SER A 214 5.34 12.73 20.41
CA SER A 214 4.07 12.26 20.98
C SER A 214 3.56 10.93 20.39
N SER A 215 4.23 10.40 19.37
CA SER A 215 3.85 9.12 18.78
C SER A 215 4.09 7.98 19.77
N GLN A 216 3.16 7.02 19.80
CA GLN A 216 3.33 5.82 20.62
C GLN A 216 4.38 4.85 20.06
N PHE A 217 4.70 4.96 18.76
CA PHE A 217 5.69 4.14 18.08
C PHE A 217 7.14 4.52 18.41
N MET A 218 7.35 5.64 19.13
CA MET A 218 8.71 6.11 19.46
C MET A 218 9.46 5.17 20.39
N VAL A 219 8.76 4.34 21.17
CA VAL A 219 9.39 3.32 22.03
C VAL A 219 9.85 2.15 21.16
N ASP A 220 8.95 1.61 20.33
CA ASP A 220 9.25 0.49 19.44
C ASP A 220 10.43 0.80 18.50
N LEU A 221 10.51 2.04 17.98
CA LEU A 221 11.62 2.47 17.14
C LEU A 221 12.95 2.62 17.89
N LYS A 222 12.93 2.98 19.17
CA LYS A 222 14.14 3.02 20.00
C LYS A 222 14.64 1.61 20.29
N ASP A 223 13.73 0.69 20.57
CA ASP A 223 14.07 -0.69 20.84
C ASP A 223 14.69 -1.33 19.58
N GLU A 224 14.07 -1.14 18.40
CA GLU A 224 14.63 -1.58 17.11
C GLU A 224 16.02 -0.98 16.85
N LEU A 225 16.22 0.33 17.11
CA LEU A 225 17.52 0.97 16.94
C LEU A 225 18.58 0.36 17.87
N ASN A 226 18.23 0.03 19.11
CA ASN A 226 19.17 -0.58 20.04
C ASN A 226 19.58 -1.98 19.60
N ASP A 227 18.62 -2.79 19.14
CA ASP A 227 18.86 -4.15 18.65
C ASP A 227 19.82 -4.15 17.44
N LEU A 228 19.61 -3.24 16.48
CA LEU A 228 20.49 -3.07 15.32
C LEU A 228 21.93 -2.68 15.70
N ASN A 229 22.10 -1.81 16.70
CA ASN A 229 23.45 -1.40 17.14
C ASN A 229 24.16 -2.51 17.93
N SER A 230 23.44 -3.35 18.68
CA SER A 230 24.07 -4.47 19.40
C SER A 230 24.59 -5.55 18.46
N ASP A 231 23.89 -5.79 17.35
CA ASP A 231 24.32 -6.76 16.34
C ASP A 231 25.61 -6.31 15.63
N GLU A 232 25.78 -4.99 15.40
CA GLU A 232 27.02 -4.42 14.84
C GLU A 232 28.22 -4.58 15.81
N GLU A 233 28.02 -4.34 17.11
CA GLU A 233 29.07 -4.53 18.11
C GLU A 233 29.53 -5.99 18.23
N GLU A 234 28.62 -6.96 18.12
CA GLU A 234 28.95 -8.39 18.17
C GLU A 234 29.73 -8.84 16.93
N LEU A 235 29.36 -8.37 15.73
CA LEU A 235 30.08 -8.65 14.48
C LEU A 235 31.49 -8.05 14.45
N MET A 236 31.70 -6.92 15.13
CA MET A 236 33.00 -6.26 15.24
C MET A 236 33.88 -6.85 16.35
N ALA A 237 33.32 -7.69 17.24
CA ALA A 237 34.01 -8.30 18.36
C ALA A 237 34.53 -9.73 18.09
N GLU A 238 34.22 -10.35 16.94
CA GLU A 238 34.83 -11.62 16.57
C GLU A 238 36.32 -11.44 16.26
N PRO A 239 37.25 -12.11 16.98
CA PRO A 239 38.67 -11.97 16.75
C PRO A 239 39.05 -12.58 15.40
N THR A 240 39.79 -11.83 14.58
CA THR A 240 40.64 -12.38 13.51
C THR A 240 41.81 -13.16 14.13
N GLU A 241 41.53 -14.26 14.84
CA GLU A 241 42.53 -15.23 15.24
C GLU A 241 42.38 -16.48 14.37
N GLU A 242 43.19 -16.56 13.32
CA GLU A 242 43.99 -17.75 12.95
C GLU A 242 44.56 -17.55 11.54
N MET A 243 45.60 -16.72 11.39
CA MET A 243 46.63 -16.90 10.35
C MET A 243 47.93 -16.23 10.79
N ASP A 244 48.56 -16.72 11.87
CA ASP A 244 50.00 -16.51 12.03
C ASP A 244 50.65 -17.63 12.85
N SER A 245 51.12 -18.66 12.15
CA SER A 245 52.30 -19.45 12.57
C SER A 245 52.73 -20.40 11.45
N VAL A 246 53.50 -19.90 10.49
CA VAL A 246 54.51 -20.75 9.84
C VAL A 246 55.84 -20.04 10.00
N GLU A 247 56.40 -20.19 11.20
CA GLU A 247 57.80 -19.86 11.44
C GLU A 247 58.69 -20.78 10.60
N MET A 248 59.69 -20.11 10.03
CA MET A 248 60.79 -20.59 9.22
C MET A 248 61.94 -21.00 10.16
N GLU A 249 62.57 -22.16 9.97
CA GLU A 249 63.93 -22.58 10.41
C GLU A 249 64.01 -24.12 10.24
N GLU A 250 65.08 -24.82 9.85
CA GLU A 250 66.51 -24.51 9.69
C GLU A 250 67.18 -25.58 8.78
N GLU A 251 68.42 -25.31 8.46
CA GLU A 251 69.39 -25.87 7.52
C GLU A 251 70.08 -27.21 7.92
N VAL A 252 70.57 -27.91 6.88
CA VAL A 252 71.76 -28.81 6.76
C VAL A 252 71.95 -30.06 7.66
N ALA A 253 72.10 -31.23 7.00
CA ALA A 253 73.23 -32.15 7.18
C ALA A 253 73.36 -33.17 6.03
N GLU A 254 74.47 -33.07 5.28
CA GLU A 254 75.04 -34.15 4.46
C GLU A 254 75.42 -35.36 5.33
N THR A 255 75.30 -36.59 4.80
CA THR A 255 76.45 -37.50 4.58
C THR A 255 76.04 -38.83 3.93
N GLU A 256 76.98 -39.32 3.12
CA GLU A 256 77.02 -40.55 2.31
C GLU A 256 76.88 -41.85 3.14
N GLU A 257 76.34 -42.91 2.53
CA GLU A 257 77.12 -44.10 2.18
C GLU A 257 76.27 -45.11 1.39
N VAL A 258 76.67 -45.35 0.14
CA VAL A 258 76.28 -46.50 -0.67
C VAL A 258 77.48 -47.43 -0.69
N MET A 259 77.38 -48.60 -0.06
CA MET A 259 78.21 -49.76 -0.38
C MET A 259 77.44 -51.08 -0.23
N SER A 260 77.31 -51.75 -1.37
CA SER A 260 77.41 -53.20 -1.62
C SER A 260 76.72 -54.21 -0.70
N GLU A 261 75.84 -55.03 -1.29
CA GLU A 261 76.19 -56.39 -1.79
C GLU A 261 75.23 -56.80 -2.93
#